data_AF-A0A1L7X6S5-F1
#
_entry.id   AF-A0A1L7X6S5-F1
#
_cell.length_a   1.000
_cell.length_b   1.000
_cell.length_c   1.000
_cell.angle_alpha   90.00
_cell.angle_beta   90.00
_cell.angle_gamma   90.00
#
_symmetry.space_group_name_H-M   'P 1'
#
loop_
_entity.id
_entity.type
_entity.pdbx_description
1 polymer ?
#
loop_
_entity_poly.entity_id
_entity_poly.type
_entity_poly.pdbx_seq_one_letter_code
_entity_poly.pdbx_strand_id
1 'polypeptide(L)'
;MKSPIAAIVLAAGVVAVPLEGRASCPDIHVFGARETTAAAGYGSSITVVDDILNGYSGSTAEAIVYPACGGQSSCGGDTYSESVAAGVSAAVTAVNNYAAECPSTQLVLVGYSQGSEIFDVALCGGGDPNQGITNTAVLFSTAAISNIKAAIFMGDPMYHYGLSYDVGTCTAGGFDARASGFSCPSASKIQSYCDAADPYCCDGDNAATHQGYGAEYGSAAYSFVKSKLTA
;
A
#
# COMPACT_ATOMS: atom_id res chain seq x y z
N MET A 1 8.21 -78.46 31.29
CA MET A 1 7.41 -77.25 31.55
C MET A 1 8.35 -76.05 31.51
N LYS A 2 8.35 -75.28 30.41
CA LYS A 2 9.05 -73.99 30.28
C LYS A 2 8.15 -73.12 29.39
N SER A 3 7.48 -72.14 29.98
CA SER A 3 6.66 -71.16 29.24
C SER A 3 7.55 -70.07 28.66
N PRO A 4 7.31 -69.61 27.42
CA PRO A 4 7.92 -68.38 26.93
C PRO A 4 7.07 -67.18 27.33
N ILE A 5 7.72 -66.13 27.84
CA ILE A 5 7.13 -64.82 28.13
C ILE A 5 7.11 -64.03 26.81
N ALA A 6 5.92 -63.63 26.36
CA ALA A 6 5.75 -62.73 25.22
C ALA A 6 5.91 -61.28 25.68
N ALA A 7 6.88 -60.56 25.11
CA ALA A 7 7.05 -59.13 25.31
C ALA A 7 6.17 -58.37 24.31
N ILE A 8 5.21 -57.59 24.82
CA ILE A 8 4.38 -56.69 24.01
C ILE A 8 5.12 -55.36 23.90
N VAL A 9 5.57 -55.01 22.70
CA VAL A 9 6.10 -53.68 22.37
C VAL A 9 4.91 -52.78 22.02
N LEU A 10 4.64 -51.78 22.87
CA LEU A 10 3.64 -50.74 22.61
C LEU A 10 4.27 -49.71 21.66
N ALA A 11 3.87 -49.70 20.39
CA ALA A 11 4.21 -48.63 19.47
C ALA A 11 3.35 -47.39 19.80
N ALA A 12 3.97 -46.35 20.35
CA ALA A 12 3.33 -45.05 20.51
C ALA A 12 3.19 -44.40 19.13
N GLY A 13 1.97 -44.39 18.58
CA GLY A 13 1.65 -43.68 17.35
C GLY A 13 1.76 -42.18 17.58
N VAL A 14 2.66 -41.53 16.85
CA VAL A 14 2.72 -40.07 16.78
C VAL A 14 1.53 -39.63 15.93
N VAL A 15 0.49 -39.10 16.55
CA VAL A 15 -0.62 -38.48 15.82
C VAL A 15 -0.09 -37.15 15.32
N ALA A 16 0.25 -37.07 14.04
CA ALA A 16 0.49 -35.80 13.38
C ALA A 16 -0.83 -35.03 13.41
N VAL A 17 -0.91 -34.02 14.27
CA VAL A 17 -1.99 -33.04 14.23
C VAL A 17 -1.84 -32.34 12.88
N PRO A 18 -2.88 -32.32 12.02
CA PRO A 18 -2.83 -31.49 10.82
C PRO A 18 -2.54 -30.07 11.31
N LEU A 19 -1.53 -29.40 10.74
CA LEU A 19 -1.47 -27.96 10.88
C LEU A 19 -2.83 -27.44 10.43
N GLU A 20 -3.61 -26.83 11.32
CA GLU A 20 -4.73 -25.95 10.96
C GLU A 20 -4.33 -25.21 9.69
N GLY A 21 -5.10 -25.42 8.63
CA GLY A 21 -4.73 -25.04 7.28
C GLY A 21 -4.26 -23.59 7.28
N ARG A 22 -3.01 -23.36 6.85
CA ARG A 22 -2.59 -22.03 6.40
C ARG A 22 -3.72 -21.55 5.50
N ALA A 23 -4.32 -20.41 5.82
CA ALA A 23 -5.21 -19.76 4.87
C ALA A 23 -4.49 -19.75 3.53
N SER A 24 -5.11 -20.31 2.49
CA SER A 24 -4.47 -20.37 1.19
C SER A 24 -4.19 -18.93 0.76
N CYS A 25 -2.91 -18.58 0.58
CA CYS A 25 -2.53 -17.26 0.09
C CYS A 25 -3.27 -16.97 -1.21
N PRO A 26 -3.90 -15.78 -1.35
CA PRO A 26 -4.60 -15.43 -2.57
C PRO A 26 -3.58 -15.20 -3.69
N ASP A 27 -4.03 -15.28 -4.94
CA ASP A 27 -3.15 -14.91 -6.07
C ASP A 27 -2.83 -13.40 -6.07
N ILE A 28 -3.78 -12.58 -5.58
CA ILE A 28 -3.67 -11.12 -5.50
C ILE A 28 -4.09 -10.64 -4.11
N HIS A 29 -3.32 -9.72 -3.55
CA HIS A 29 -3.66 -9.00 -2.33
C HIS A 29 -3.46 -7.49 -2.49
N VAL A 30 -4.40 -6.69 -1.99
CA VAL A 30 -4.39 -5.23 -2.13
C VAL A 30 -4.23 -4.57 -0.76
N PHE A 31 -3.27 -3.65 -0.67
CA PHE A 31 -3.15 -2.75 0.48
C PHE A 31 -3.76 -1.39 0.14
N GLY A 32 -4.70 -0.94 0.95
CA GLY A 32 -5.30 0.39 0.81
C GLY A 32 -4.86 1.33 1.94
N ALA A 33 -4.58 2.59 1.62
CA ALA A 33 -4.27 3.62 2.61
C ALA A 33 -5.16 4.85 2.37
N ARG A 34 -5.90 5.23 3.42
CA ARG A 34 -6.87 6.34 3.41
C ARG A 34 -6.20 7.71 3.48
N GLU A 35 -7.00 8.73 3.22
CA GLU A 35 -6.68 10.14 3.39
C GLU A 35 -6.78 10.62 4.85
N THR A 36 -6.21 11.79 5.10
CA THR A 36 -6.27 12.47 6.40
C THR A 36 -7.72 12.64 6.89
N THR A 37 -7.95 12.40 8.18
CA THR A 37 -9.24 12.49 8.90
C THR A 37 -10.29 11.43 8.56
N ALA A 38 -10.06 10.60 7.52
CA ALA A 38 -10.95 9.48 7.24
C ALA A 38 -10.95 8.49 8.43
N ALA A 39 -12.12 7.88 8.69
CA ALA A 39 -12.23 6.82 9.68
C ALA A 39 -11.36 5.62 9.30
N ALA A 40 -10.97 4.80 10.29
CA ALA A 40 -10.17 3.61 10.05
C ALA A 40 -10.79 2.70 8.97
N GLY A 41 -9.98 2.30 8.00
CA GLY A 41 -10.42 1.62 6.78
C GLY A 41 -9.72 2.19 5.56
N TYR A 42 -10.36 2.03 4.39
CA TYR A 42 -9.79 2.38 3.10
C TYR A 42 -9.92 3.86 2.73
N GLY A 43 -10.87 4.59 3.32
CA GLY A 43 -11.22 5.94 2.85
C GLY A 43 -11.50 5.95 1.36
N SER A 44 -11.03 6.97 0.67
CA SER A 44 -11.25 7.16 -0.77
C SER A 44 -10.44 6.19 -1.66
N SER A 45 -9.45 5.47 -1.10
CA SER A 45 -8.76 4.38 -1.81
C SER A 45 -9.69 3.22 -2.17
N ILE A 46 -10.85 3.11 -1.50
CA ILE A 46 -11.80 2.00 -1.67
C ILE A 46 -12.25 1.81 -3.11
N THR A 47 -12.36 2.88 -3.89
CA THR A 47 -12.87 2.81 -5.28
C THR A 47 -12.01 1.85 -6.12
N VAL A 48 -10.68 2.02 -6.09
CA VAL A 48 -9.77 1.18 -6.87
C VAL A 48 -9.58 -0.19 -6.22
N VAL A 49 -9.62 -0.26 -4.88
CA VAL A 49 -9.58 -1.55 -4.15
C VAL A 49 -10.75 -2.43 -4.57
N ASP A 50 -11.98 -1.90 -4.55
CA ASP A 50 -13.20 -2.63 -4.93
C ASP A 50 -13.17 -3.04 -6.41
N ASP A 51 -12.70 -2.18 -7.32
CA ASP A 51 -12.54 -2.53 -8.73
C ASP A 51 -11.61 -3.74 -8.93
N ILE A 52 -10.51 -3.80 -8.17
CA ILE A 52 -9.59 -4.96 -8.19
C ILE A 52 -10.27 -6.20 -7.61
N LEU A 53 -10.91 -6.08 -6.44
CA LEU A 53 -11.58 -7.21 -5.79
C LEU A 53 -12.69 -7.82 -6.66
N ASN A 54 -13.48 -6.97 -7.31
CA ASN A 54 -14.53 -7.37 -8.23
C ASN A 54 -13.96 -7.98 -9.53
N GLY A 55 -12.80 -7.50 -9.97
CA GLY A 55 -12.12 -7.94 -11.18
C GLY A 55 -11.38 -9.27 -11.07
N TYR A 56 -11.00 -9.68 -9.86
CA TYR A 56 -10.15 -10.84 -9.61
C TYR A 56 -10.73 -11.71 -8.49
N SER A 57 -11.49 -12.74 -8.88
CA SER A 57 -12.11 -13.68 -7.93
C SER A 57 -11.06 -14.32 -7.01
N GLY A 58 -11.30 -14.29 -5.70
CA GLY A 58 -10.37 -14.83 -4.69
C GLY A 58 -9.26 -13.88 -4.28
N SER A 59 -9.15 -12.69 -4.88
CA SER A 59 -8.31 -11.62 -4.34
C SER A 59 -8.83 -11.15 -2.98
N THR A 60 -7.93 -10.61 -2.18
CA THR A 60 -8.26 -10.07 -0.85
C THR A 60 -7.62 -8.70 -0.67
N ALA A 61 -8.02 -7.97 0.36
CA ALA A 61 -7.47 -6.65 0.66
C ALA A 61 -7.40 -6.41 2.16
N GLU A 62 -6.47 -5.54 2.57
CA GLU A 62 -6.44 -4.96 3.90
C GLU A 62 -6.08 -3.47 3.87
N ALA A 63 -6.58 -2.73 4.86
CA ALA A 63 -6.27 -1.32 5.02
C ALA A 63 -5.05 -1.13 5.93
N ILE A 64 -4.18 -0.19 5.59
CA ILE A 64 -3.07 0.21 6.47
C ILE A 64 -3.63 0.83 7.75
N VAL A 65 -3.27 0.26 8.88
CA VAL A 65 -3.66 0.75 10.21
C VAL A 65 -2.65 1.80 10.66
N TYR A 66 -3.03 3.06 10.52
CA TYR A 66 -2.22 4.21 10.92
C TYR A 66 -3.12 5.42 11.28
N PRO A 67 -2.59 6.50 11.89
CA PRO A 67 -3.42 7.60 12.39
C PRO A 67 -4.25 8.31 11.33
N ALA A 68 -3.72 8.50 10.12
CA ALA A 68 -4.31 9.34 9.07
C ALA A 68 -4.81 10.69 9.62
N CYS A 69 -3.91 11.45 10.25
CA CYS A 69 -4.25 12.66 10.98
C CYS A 69 -3.34 13.83 10.60
N GLY A 70 -3.80 15.04 10.88
CA GLY A 70 -3.10 16.30 10.65
C GLY A 70 -3.29 17.27 11.81
N GLY A 71 -3.40 16.76 13.05
CA GLY A 71 -3.63 17.51 14.28
C GLY A 71 -5.10 17.63 14.70
N GLN A 72 -6.04 17.05 13.95
CA GLN A 72 -7.46 17.10 14.28
C GLN A 72 -7.79 16.13 15.42
N SER A 73 -8.62 16.57 16.37
CA SER A 73 -9.06 15.72 17.49
C SER A 73 -9.90 14.52 17.05
N SER A 74 -10.56 14.59 15.88
CA SER A 74 -11.37 13.50 15.32
C SER A 74 -10.56 12.25 14.94
N CYS A 75 -9.25 12.41 14.71
CA CYS A 75 -8.34 11.32 14.35
C CYS A 75 -7.27 11.05 15.41
N GLY A 76 -7.44 11.57 16.63
CA GLY A 76 -6.54 11.33 17.77
C GLY A 76 -5.57 12.47 18.08
N GLY A 77 -5.42 13.44 17.17
CA GLY A 77 -4.62 14.65 17.40
C GLY A 77 -3.14 14.54 17.05
N ASP A 78 -2.68 13.41 16.49
CA ASP A 78 -1.33 13.31 15.92
C ASP A 78 -1.13 14.38 14.85
N THR A 79 0.02 15.06 14.89
CA THR A 79 0.41 15.99 13.82
C THR A 79 0.53 15.26 12.49
N TYR A 80 0.54 16.01 11.38
CA TYR A 80 0.68 15.41 10.04
C TYR A 80 2.00 14.61 9.93
N SER A 81 3.11 15.18 10.41
CA SER A 81 4.41 14.50 10.44
C SER A 81 4.41 13.22 11.27
N GLU A 82 3.82 13.23 12.48
CA GLU A 82 3.68 12.02 13.30
C GLU A 82 2.84 10.96 12.60
N SER A 83 1.76 11.36 11.94
CA SER A 83 0.88 10.46 11.17
C SER A 83 1.59 9.85 9.98
N VAL A 84 2.33 10.65 9.19
CA VAL A 84 3.10 10.16 8.02
C VAL A 84 4.19 9.19 8.49
N ALA A 85 4.99 9.55 9.50
CA ALA A 85 6.03 8.68 10.02
C ALA A 85 5.48 7.33 10.54
N ALA A 86 4.37 7.37 11.28
CA ALA A 86 3.68 6.16 11.74
C ALA A 86 3.10 5.35 10.57
N GLY A 87 2.53 6.02 9.56
CA GLY A 87 1.96 5.40 8.37
C GLY A 87 3.00 4.70 7.50
N VAL A 88 4.16 5.32 7.28
CA VAL A 88 5.29 4.70 6.58
C VAL A 88 5.74 3.43 7.31
N SER A 89 5.91 3.50 8.64
CA SER A 89 6.28 2.34 9.46
C SER A 89 5.23 1.21 9.40
N ALA A 90 3.94 1.57 9.47
CA ALA A 90 2.83 0.63 9.39
C ALA A 90 2.75 -0.05 8.01
N ALA A 91 2.87 0.72 6.93
CA ALA A 91 2.91 0.19 5.57
C ALA A 91 4.08 -0.78 5.38
N VAL A 92 5.30 -0.38 5.79
CA VAL A 92 6.50 -1.23 5.70
C VAL A 92 6.31 -2.54 6.45
N THR A 93 5.74 -2.49 7.66
CA THR A 93 5.48 -3.67 8.47
C THR A 93 4.44 -4.59 7.83
N ALA A 94 3.28 -4.06 7.44
CA ALA A 94 2.18 -4.84 6.87
C ALA A 94 2.62 -5.53 5.56
N VAL A 95 3.17 -4.76 4.62
CA VAL A 95 3.53 -5.27 3.29
C VAL A 95 4.70 -6.26 3.36
N ASN A 96 5.72 -6.01 4.19
CA ASN A 96 6.84 -6.95 4.34
C ASN A 96 6.41 -8.26 5.01
N ASN A 97 5.59 -8.18 6.06
CA ASN A 97 5.09 -9.38 6.73
C ASN A 97 4.23 -10.22 5.79
N TYR A 98 3.33 -9.59 5.05
CA TYR A 98 2.50 -10.28 4.07
C TYR A 98 3.33 -10.92 2.95
N ALA A 99 4.33 -10.22 2.42
CA ALA A 99 5.21 -10.78 1.40
C ALA A 99 6.03 -11.97 1.91
N ALA A 100 6.35 -12.01 3.21
CA ALA A 100 7.03 -13.15 3.82
C ALA A 100 6.08 -14.34 4.06
N GLU A 101 4.84 -14.07 4.46
CA GLU A 101 3.81 -15.09 4.68
C GLU A 101 3.31 -15.71 3.35
N CYS A 102 3.12 -14.85 2.35
CA CYS A 102 2.56 -15.18 1.05
C CYS A 102 3.51 -14.79 -0.09
N PRO A 103 4.64 -15.51 -0.25
CA PRO A 103 5.72 -15.10 -1.15
C PRO A 103 5.38 -15.18 -2.64
N SER A 104 4.32 -15.89 -3.03
CA SER A 104 3.84 -15.97 -4.42
C SER A 104 2.73 -14.98 -4.76
N THR A 105 2.15 -14.31 -3.77
CA THR A 105 1.02 -13.39 -3.98
C THR A 105 1.48 -12.12 -4.67
N GLN A 106 0.70 -11.68 -5.68
CA GLN A 106 0.90 -10.40 -6.33
C GLN A 106 0.29 -9.30 -5.47
N LEU A 107 1.10 -8.28 -5.13
CA LEU A 107 0.67 -7.19 -4.26
C LEU A 107 0.33 -5.96 -5.11
N VAL A 108 -0.74 -5.26 -4.72
CA VAL A 108 -1.12 -3.96 -5.25
C VAL A 108 -1.21 -2.97 -4.10
N LEU A 109 -0.64 -1.77 -4.28
CA LEU A 109 -0.77 -0.67 -3.32
C LEU A 109 -1.75 0.36 -3.88
N VAL A 110 -2.69 0.83 -3.06
CA VAL A 110 -3.63 1.91 -3.41
C VAL A 110 -3.64 2.93 -2.29
N GLY A 111 -2.99 4.06 -2.50
CA GLY A 111 -2.97 5.16 -1.54
C GLY A 111 -3.81 6.32 -2.03
N TYR A 112 -4.46 7.03 -1.11
CA TYR A 112 -5.18 8.27 -1.39
C TYR A 112 -4.67 9.39 -0.45
N SER A 113 -4.30 10.55 -1.00
CA SER A 113 -3.81 11.70 -0.24
C SER A 113 -2.60 11.33 0.65
N GLN A 114 -2.65 11.56 1.96
CA GLN A 114 -1.63 11.08 2.92
C GLN A 114 -1.34 9.57 2.78
N GLY A 115 -2.35 8.77 2.40
CA GLY A 115 -2.17 7.35 2.12
C GLY A 115 -1.29 7.06 0.89
N SER A 116 -1.28 7.94 -0.11
CA SER A 116 -0.34 7.89 -1.24
C SER A 116 1.07 8.18 -0.77
N GLU A 117 1.26 9.26 -0.02
CA GLU A 117 2.56 9.71 0.48
C GLU A 117 3.27 8.62 1.30
N ILE A 118 2.57 7.94 2.22
CA ILE A 118 3.19 6.87 3.01
C ILE A 118 3.65 5.68 2.14
N PHE A 119 2.95 5.39 1.04
CA PHE A 119 3.35 4.36 0.10
C PHE A 119 4.45 4.82 -0.84
N ASP A 120 4.45 6.09 -1.27
CA ASP A 120 5.52 6.67 -2.08
C ASP A 120 6.85 6.63 -1.31
N VAL A 121 6.89 7.15 -0.08
CA VAL A 121 8.09 7.09 0.77
C VAL A 121 8.58 5.64 0.95
N ALA A 122 7.67 4.71 1.25
CA ALA A 122 8.05 3.31 1.50
C ALA A 122 8.57 2.59 0.23
N LEU A 123 7.94 2.82 -0.92
CA LEU A 123 8.24 2.14 -2.19
C LEU A 123 9.41 2.76 -2.95
N CYS A 124 9.51 4.08 -2.92
CA CYS A 124 10.48 4.84 -3.71
C CYS A 124 11.67 5.33 -2.88
N GLY A 125 11.57 5.31 -1.55
CA GLY A 125 12.60 5.86 -0.68
C GLY A 125 12.67 7.37 -0.82
N GLY A 126 13.89 7.92 -0.87
CA GLY A 126 14.13 9.36 -1.03
C GLY A 126 13.85 10.21 0.22
N GLY A 127 13.22 9.63 1.23
CA GLY A 127 12.79 10.32 2.44
C GLY A 127 11.62 11.27 2.18
N ASP A 128 11.24 11.97 3.23
CA ASP A 128 10.25 13.04 3.25
C ASP A 128 10.71 14.06 4.31
N PRO A 129 11.59 15.00 3.91
CA PRO A 129 12.25 15.90 4.84
C PRO A 129 11.29 16.90 5.49
N ASN A 130 10.20 17.28 4.82
CA ASN A 130 9.19 18.18 5.38
C ASN A 130 8.43 17.52 6.54
N GLN A 131 8.27 16.19 6.48
CA GLN A 131 7.69 15.40 7.56
C GLN A 131 8.74 14.78 8.50
N GLY A 132 10.01 15.17 8.39
CA GLY A 132 11.08 14.73 9.30
C GLY A 132 11.68 13.35 9.00
N ILE A 133 11.31 12.73 7.88
CA ILE A 133 11.86 11.43 7.43
C ILE A 133 13.12 11.68 6.59
N THR A 134 14.27 11.58 7.23
CA THR A 134 15.58 11.82 6.57
C THR A 134 16.21 10.57 5.94
N ASN A 135 15.68 9.38 6.25
CA ASN A 135 16.16 8.14 5.66
C ASN A 135 15.72 8.05 4.19
N THR A 136 16.69 8.00 3.27
CA THR A 136 16.45 7.98 1.83
C THR A 136 16.40 6.58 1.23
N ALA A 137 16.62 5.53 2.02
CA ALA A 137 16.53 4.15 1.55
C ALA A 137 15.09 3.80 1.14
N VAL A 138 14.95 2.92 0.14
CA VAL A 138 13.69 2.21 -0.07
C VAL A 138 13.43 1.32 1.15
N LEU A 139 12.21 1.37 1.69
CA LEU A 139 11.90 0.80 2.99
C LEU A 139 11.20 -0.57 2.89
N PHE A 140 10.51 -0.85 1.78
CA PHE A 140 10.06 -2.20 1.50
C PHE A 140 11.24 -3.14 1.26
N SER A 141 11.11 -4.37 1.75
CA SER A 141 12.07 -5.44 1.51
C SER A 141 12.13 -5.81 0.03
N THR A 142 13.24 -6.39 -0.43
CA THR A 142 13.37 -6.89 -1.80
C THR A 142 12.26 -7.90 -2.16
N ALA A 143 11.83 -8.73 -1.20
CA ALA A 143 10.73 -9.68 -1.39
C ALA A 143 9.40 -8.95 -1.63
N ALA A 144 9.06 -7.97 -0.79
CA ALA A 144 7.88 -7.13 -0.98
C ALA A 144 7.92 -6.38 -2.32
N ILE A 145 9.03 -5.72 -2.65
CA ILE A 145 9.19 -5.02 -3.94
C ILE A 145 8.99 -5.98 -5.11
N SER A 146 9.53 -7.19 -5.07
CA SER A 146 9.33 -8.20 -6.11
C SER A 146 7.85 -8.56 -6.29
N ASN A 147 7.11 -8.64 -5.19
CA ASN A 147 5.70 -9.03 -5.18
C ASN A 147 4.76 -7.88 -5.55
N ILE A 148 5.14 -6.63 -5.25
CA ILE A 148 4.39 -5.43 -5.69
C ILE A 148 4.45 -5.34 -7.22
N LYS A 149 3.28 -5.41 -7.85
CA LYS A 149 3.12 -5.34 -9.31
C LYS A 149 2.62 -3.98 -9.77
N ALA A 150 1.77 -3.34 -8.97
CA ALA A 150 1.22 -2.03 -9.25
C ALA A 150 1.07 -1.21 -7.96
N ALA A 151 1.20 0.10 -8.08
CA ALA A 151 0.93 1.08 -7.05
C ALA A 151 0.16 2.25 -7.66
N ILE A 152 -0.97 2.60 -7.05
CA ILE A 152 -1.84 3.69 -7.46
C ILE A 152 -1.81 4.76 -6.38
N PHE A 153 -1.42 5.97 -6.75
CA PHE A 153 -1.38 7.12 -5.87
C PHE A 153 -2.37 8.16 -6.41
N MET A 154 -3.27 8.66 -5.57
CA MET A 154 -4.31 9.61 -5.96
C MET A 154 -4.24 10.81 -5.02
N GLY A 155 -3.91 11.97 -5.58
CA GLY A 155 -3.73 13.19 -4.79
C GLY A 155 -2.50 13.15 -3.88
N ASP A 156 -1.41 12.55 -4.33
CA ASP A 156 -0.17 12.42 -3.53
C ASP A 156 0.47 13.80 -3.22
N PRO A 157 0.58 14.23 -1.96
CA PRO A 157 1.32 15.44 -1.59
C PRO A 157 2.76 15.49 -2.09
N MET A 158 3.36 14.33 -2.36
CA MET A 158 4.71 14.21 -2.92
C MET A 158 4.77 14.40 -4.44
N TYR A 159 3.63 14.55 -5.12
CA TYR A 159 3.60 14.73 -6.57
C TYR A 159 4.50 15.91 -7.00
N HIS A 160 5.27 15.69 -8.07
CA HIS A 160 6.07 16.72 -8.71
C HIS A 160 6.07 16.46 -10.21
N TYR A 161 5.54 17.39 -10.99
CA TYR A 161 5.41 17.25 -12.44
C TYR A 161 6.73 16.86 -13.12
N GLY A 162 6.64 15.84 -13.98
CA GLY A 162 7.73 15.39 -14.84
C GLY A 162 8.30 14.03 -14.45
N LEU A 163 7.73 13.36 -13.43
CA LEU A 163 8.06 11.97 -13.12
C LEU A 163 7.39 11.06 -14.14
N SER A 164 8.05 9.95 -14.47
CA SER A 164 7.61 9.06 -15.55
C SER A 164 6.30 8.31 -15.27
N TYR A 165 5.81 8.39 -14.04
CA TYR A 165 4.58 7.76 -13.55
C TYR A 165 3.46 8.77 -13.25
N ASP A 166 3.66 10.05 -13.54
CA ASP A 166 2.65 11.08 -13.35
C ASP A 166 1.54 10.98 -14.39
N VAL A 167 0.30 11.17 -13.94
CA VAL A 167 -0.90 11.24 -14.76
C VAL A 167 -1.78 12.37 -14.25
N GLY A 168 -2.35 13.14 -15.18
CA GLY A 168 -3.26 14.24 -14.87
C GLY A 168 -2.76 15.56 -15.43
N THR A 169 -3.39 16.64 -14.99
CA THR A 169 -3.19 17.99 -15.52
C THR A 169 -2.25 18.84 -14.68
N CYS A 170 -1.82 18.38 -13.49
CA CYS A 170 -0.89 19.15 -12.66
C CYS A 170 0.48 19.28 -13.35
N THR A 171 0.90 20.52 -13.58
CA THR A 171 2.24 20.87 -14.09
C THR A 171 3.14 21.55 -13.05
N ALA A 172 2.78 21.42 -11.77
CA ALA A 172 3.49 21.98 -10.61
C ALA A 172 3.90 20.85 -9.65
N GLY A 173 3.64 20.99 -8.35
CA GLY A 173 3.88 19.95 -7.35
C GLY A 173 3.13 20.24 -6.05
N GLY A 174 3.05 19.22 -5.19
CA GLY A 174 2.35 19.31 -3.91
C GLY A 174 3.17 19.98 -2.81
N PHE A 175 2.60 20.05 -1.62
CA PHE A 175 3.28 20.70 -0.49
C PHE A 175 4.52 19.93 0.01
N ASP A 176 4.60 18.63 -0.28
CA ASP A 176 5.75 17.75 0.01
C ASP A 176 6.40 17.19 -1.26
N ALA A 177 6.27 17.94 -2.37
CA ALA A 177 6.75 17.56 -3.69
C ALA A 177 8.15 16.93 -3.67
N ARG A 178 8.29 15.79 -4.37
CA ARG A 178 9.58 15.16 -4.64
C ARG A 178 10.56 16.17 -5.26
N ALA A 179 11.84 16.00 -4.99
CA ALA A 179 12.88 16.83 -5.58
C ALA A 179 12.86 16.74 -7.12
N SER A 180 13.14 17.85 -7.80
CA SER A 180 13.28 17.86 -9.26
C SER A 180 14.34 16.85 -9.70
N GLY A 181 13.98 16.00 -10.66
CA GLY A 181 14.84 14.91 -11.14
C GLY A 181 14.87 13.67 -10.24
N PHE A 182 13.99 13.59 -9.23
CA PHE A 182 13.79 12.37 -8.45
C PHE A 182 13.48 11.18 -9.37
N SER A 183 13.97 10.00 -8.99
CA SER A 183 13.73 8.76 -9.72
C SER A 183 13.42 7.65 -8.73
N CYS A 184 12.22 7.11 -8.84
CA CYS A 184 11.80 5.96 -8.06
C CYS A 184 12.35 4.67 -8.69
N PRO A 185 13.04 3.79 -7.93
CA PRO A 185 13.50 2.49 -8.45
C PRO A 185 12.36 1.61 -8.99
N SER A 186 11.14 1.81 -8.47
CA SER A 186 9.91 1.11 -8.87
C SER A 186 9.00 1.93 -9.78
N ALA A 187 9.50 3.00 -10.42
CA ALA A 187 8.71 3.93 -11.25
C ALA A 187 7.77 3.23 -12.25
N SER A 188 8.23 2.16 -12.90
CA SER A 188 7.44 1.42 -13.90
C SER A 188 6.21 0.68 -13.34
N LYS A 189 6.05 0.64 -12.02
CA LYS A 189 4.92 0.02 -11.30
C LYS A 189 3.92 1.04 -10.78
N ILE A 190 4.17 2.33 -10.96
CA ILE A 190 3.39 3.40 -10.33
C ILE A 190 2.54 4.10 -11.37
N GLN A 191 1.36 4.54 -10.95
CA GLN A 191 0.68 5.70 -11.53
C GLN A 191 0.27 6.64 -10.39
N SER A 192 0.71 7.89 -10.49
CA SER A 192 0.38 8.96 -9.55
C SER A 192 -0.51 9.99 -10.23
N TYR A 193 -1.74 10.13 -9.74
CA TYR A 193 -2.79 10.96 -10.31
C TYR A 193 -2.89 12.28 -9.57
N CYS A 194 -2.72 13.40 -10.28
CA CYS A 194 -2.87 14.74 -9.73
C CYS A 194 -3.29 15.75 -10.79
N ASP A 195 -4.26 16.61 -10.46
CA ASP A 195 -4.78 17.64 -11.35
C ASP A 195 -4.47 19.06 -10.88
N ALA A 196 -4.39 19.98 -11.85
CA ALA A 196 -3.92 21.35 -11.64
C ALA A 196 -4.72 22.14 -10.59
N ALA A 197 -6.00 21.80 -10.40
CA ALA A 197 -6.87 22.48 -9.44
C ALA A 197 -6.73 21.95 -8.01
N ASP A 198 -5.96 20.88 -7.77
CA ASP A 198 -5.76 20.30 -6.45
C ASP A 198 -4.82 21.17 -5.59
N PRO A 199 -5.23 21.55 -4.36
CA PRO A 199 -4.42 22.40 -3.49
C PRO A 199 -3.36 21.65 -2.66
N TYR A 200 -3.28 20.32 -2.77
CA TYR A 200 -2.42 19.47 -1.93
C TYR A 200 -1.34 18.76 -2.72
N CYS A 201 -1.69 18.09 -3.83
CA CYS A 201 -0.73 17.44 -4.73
C CYS A 201 -0.25 18.38 -5.85
N CYS A 202 -0.92 19.52 -6.01
CA CYS A 202 -0.55 20.60 -6.91
C CYS A 202 -0.59 21.93 -6.15
N ASP A 203 -0.54 23.05 -6.88
CA ASP A 203 -0.62 24.41 -6.37
C ASP A 203 -1.97 25.09 -6.66
N GLY A 204 -3.03 24.29 -6.84
CA GLY A 204 -4.39 24.75 -7.09
C GLY A 204 -5.11 25.26 -5.84
N ASP A 205 -6.42 25.48 -5.96
CA ASP A 205 -7.26 26.05 -4.89
C ASP A 205 -8.61 25.34 -4.70
N ASN A 206 -8.85 24.21 -5.38
CA ASN A 206 -10.11 23.49 -5.35
C ASN A 206 -9.98 22.12 -4.65
N ALA A 207 -10.30 22.07 -3.36
CA ALA A 207 -10.29 20.84 -2.58
C ALA A 207 -11.27 19.76 -3.10
N ALA A 208 -12.28 20.11 -3.91
CA ALA A 208 -13.17 19.11 -4.50
C ALA A 208 -12.44 18.24 -5.55
N THR A 209 -11.47 18.81 -6.27
CA THR A 209 -10.61 18.06 -7.19
C THR A 209 -9.89 16.94 -6.45
N HIS A 210 -9.32 17.25 -5.29
CA HIS A 210 -8.59 16.28 -4.47
C HIS A 210 -9.40 15.05 -4.08
N GLN A 211 -10.72 15.21 -3.89
CA GLN A 211 -11.62 14.12 -3.48
C GLN A 211 -12.22 13.37 -4.69
N GLY A 212 -11.96 13.82 -5.92
CA GLY A 212 -12.60 13.33 -7.13
C GLY A 212 -11.87 12.20 -7.87
N TYR A 213 -10.60 11.91 -7.53
CA TYR A 213 -9.74 11.04 -8.34
C TYR A 213 -10.24 9.61 -8.47
N GLY A 214 -10.94 9.08 -7.46
CA GLY A 214 -11.56 7.76 -7.57
C GLY A 214 -12.58 7.70 -8.72
N ALA A 215 -13.42 8.73 -8.84
CA ALA A 215 -14.42 8.82 -9.90
C ALA A 215 -13.80 9.17 -11.27
N GLU A 216 -12.77 10.03 -11.28
CA GLU A 216 -12.14 10.52 -12.50
C GLU A 216 -11.19 9.48 -13.13
N TYR A 217 -10.34 8.87 -12.31
CA TYR A 217 -9.26 7.99 -12.77
C TYR A 217 -9.40 6.53 -12.34
N GLY A 218 -10.42 6.14 -11.55
CA GLY A 218 -10.58 4.77 -11.07
C GLY A 218 -10.49 3.71 -12.17
N SER A 219 -11.18 3.94 -13.30
CA SER A 219 -11.12 3.02 -14.45
C SER A 219 -9.74 2.96 -15.11
N ALA A 220 -9.02 4.09 -15.21
CA ALA A 220 -7.66 4.14 -15.75
C ALA A 220 -6.66 3.44 -14.82
N ALA A 221 -6.78 3.68 -13.51
CA ALA A 221 -5.98 3.06 -12.47
C ALA A 221 -6.18 1.53 -12.46
N TYR A 222 -7.42 1.07 -12.48
CA TYR A 222 -7.74 -0.35 -12.58
C TYR A 222 -7.17 -0.96 -13.87
N SER A 223 -7.30 -0.29 -15.02
CA SER A 223 -6.73 -0.77 -16.29
C SER A 223 -5.20 -0.90 -16.24
N PHE A 224 -4.51 0.02 -15.59
CA PHE A 224 -3.07 -0.09 -15.35
C PHE A 224 -2.74 -1.27 -14.45
N VAL A 225 -3.44 -1.44 -13.33
CA VAL A 225 -3.26 -2.60 -12.44
C VAL A 225 -3.43 -3.90 -13.21
N LYS A 226 -4.47 -4.03 -14.04
CA LYS A 226 -4.68 -5.22 -14.88
C LYS A 226 -3.52 -5.49 -15.82
N SER A 227 -2.89 -4.45 -16.37
CA SER A 227 -1.73 -4.60 -17.26
C SER A 227 -0.47 -5.11 -16.56
N LYS A 228 -0.41 -5.03 -15.21
CA LYS A 228 0.74 -5.44 -14.40
C LYS A 228 0.57 -6.82 -13.76
N LEU A 229 -0.67 -7.23 -13.54
CA LEU A 229 -0.99 -8.53 -12.96
C LEU A 229 -0.93 -9.64 -14.02
N THR A 230 -0.36 -10.78 -13.65
CA THR A 230 -0.47 -12.01 -14.45
C THR A 230 -1.62 -12.82 -13.88
N ALA A 231 -2.77 -12.78 -14.55
CA ALA A 231 -3.93 -13.63 -14.24
C ALA A 231 -3.68 -15.08 -14.65
#